data_AF-A0A4Q3S8F1-F1
#
_entry.id   AF-A0A4Q3S8F1-F1
#
_cell.length_a   1.000
_cell.length_b   1.000
_cell.length_c   1.000
_cell.angle_alpha   90.00
_cell.angle_beta   90.00
_cell.angle_gamma   90.00
#
_symmetry.space_group_name_H-M   'P 1'
#
loop_
_entity.id
_entity.type
_entity.pdbx_description
1 polymer ?
#
loop_
_entity_poly.entity_id
_entity_poly.type
_entity_poly.pdbx_seq_one_letter_code
_entity_poly.pdbx_strand_id
1 'polypeptide(L)'
;MKEVVYRRYKRLSDEQSPLPQLVIIDGGKGQLSAAMESIDALGLHGSMTVVGLAKNEEEIFYPGDQESLKLPYNSPSLHLIRRIRDEVHRFGIRFHRQKRSQGTFKNELEQIKGIGKNTADNLLKEFRSVKKIRDLSEDELARSVGKSKAAIIRKFFNAGAGSEVAAGSDVYPGSEVAPGSDLYPDSDVYPGASTDTVVGEEVFSPDDLGEGDEAEPETDEGRMDPHSQDTGPADV
;
A
#
# COMPACT_ATOMS: atom_id res chain seq x y z
N MET A 1 -13.46 0.34 -3.71
CA MET A 1 -12.45 0.71 -4.73
C MET A 1 -12.94 1.89 -5.56
N LYS A 2 -14.05 1.74 -6.28
CA LYS A 2 -14.70 2.77 -7.13
C LYS A 2 -14.57 4.21 -6.63
N GLU A 3 -15.17 4.53 -5.48
CA GLU A 3 -15.19 5.90 -4.92
C GLU A 3 -13.78 6.50 -4.71
N VAL A 4 -12.81 5.71 -4.26
CA VAL A 4 -11.44 6.19 -3.99
C VAL A 4 -10.74 6.56 -5.29
N VAL A 5 -10.87 5.70 -6.30
CA VAL A 5 -10.31 5.90 -7.65
C VAL A 5 -10.94 7.12 -8.30
N TYR A 6 -12.27 7.22 -8.27
CA TYR A 6 -13.01 8.35 -8.82
C TYR A 6 -12.53 9.68 -8.20
N ARG A 7 -12.50 9.78 -6.87
CA ARG A 7 -12.05 11.02 -6.19
C ARG A 7 -10.61 11.38 -6.53
N ARG A 8 -9.71 10.40 -6.56
CA ARG A 8 -8.28 10.64 -6.82
C ARG A 8 -8.07 11.22 -8.21
N TYR A 9 -8.64 10.59 -9.23
CA TYR A 9 -8.41 10.99 -10.61
C TYR A 9 -9.25 12.18 -11.03
N LYS A 10 -10.47 12.33 -10.52
CA LYS A 10 -11.23 13.57 -10.68
C LYS A 10 -10.43 14.78 -10.19
N ARG A 11 -9.81 14.68 -9.01
CA ARG A 11 -8.98 15.74 -8.47
C ARG A 11 -7.78 16.05 -9.36
N LEU A 12 -7.08 15.04 -9.87
CA LEU A 12 -5.95 15.25 -10.78
C LEU A 12 -6.39 15.93 -12.09
N SER A 13 -7.53 15.54 -12.65
CA SER A 13 -8.12 16.18 -13.83
C SER A 13 -8.53 17.63 -13.56
N ASP A 14 -9.21 17.88 -12.44
CA ASP A 14 -9.64 19.22 -12.02
C ASP A 14 -8.43 20.14 -11.78
N GLU A 15 -7.35 19.61 -11.20
CA GLU A 15 -6.08 20.31 -10.93
C GLU A 15 -5.14 20.34 -12.15
N GLN A 16 -5.53 19.77 -13.30
CA GLN A 16 -4.69 19.66 -14.52
C GLN A 16 -3.30 19.06 -14.24
N SER A 17 -3.23 18.15 -13.27
CA SER A 17 -2.01 17.46 -12.87
C SER A 17 -1.76 16.24 -13.75
N PRO A 18 -0.49 15.85 -13.96
CA PRO A 18 -0.16 14.69 -14.78
C PRO A 18 -0.75 13.41 -14.19
N LEU A 19 -1.25 12.55 -15.08
CA LEU A 19 -1.71 11.22 -14.74
C LEU A 19 -0.52 10.26 -14.63
N PRO A 20 -0.58 9.27 -13.72
CA PRO A 20 0.45 8.23 -13.65
C PRO A 20 0.41 7.37 -14.92
N GLN A 21 1.59 6.90 -15.36
CA GLN A 21 1.68 5.96 -16.49
C GLN A 21 1.16 4.55 -16.13
N LEU A 22 1.32 4.16 -14.87
CA LEU A 22 0.90 2.86 -14.34
C LEU A 22 0.18 3.03 -13.00
N VAL A 23 -0.95 2.34 -12.87
CA VAL A 23 -1.74 2.25 -11.64
C VAL A 23 -1.88 0.78 -11.28
N ILE A 24 -1.43 0.43 -10.08
CA ILE A 24 -1.58 -0.93 -9.53
C ILE A 24 -2.68 -0.89 -8.47
N ILE A 25 -3.72 -1.69 -8.67
CA ILE A 25 -4.81 -1.89 -7.73
C ILE A 25 -4.48 -3.11 -6.86
N ASP A 26 -4.37 -2.94 -5.53
CA ASP A 26 -4.13 -4.05 -4.57
C ASP A 26 -5.39 -4.93 -4.42
N GLY A 27 -5.69 -5.68 -5.47
CA GLY A 27 -6.79 -6.63 -5.53
C GLY A 27 -6.91 -7.25 -6.92
N GLY A 28 -7.52 -8.44 -6.96
CA GLY A 28 -7.78 -9.14 -8.23
C GLY A 28 -8.90 -8.49 -9.05
N LYS A 29 -9.39 -9.23 -10.04
CA LYS A 29 -10.33 -8.77 -11.09
C LYS A 29 -11.51 -7.93 -10.60
N GLY A 30 -12.15 -8.33 -9.49
CA GLY A 30 -13.31 -7.59 -8.97
C GLY A 30 -12.98 -6.16 -8.54
N GLN A 31 -11.83 -5.94 -7.91
CA GLN A 31 -11.40 -4.59 -7.52
C GLN A 31 -10.91 -3.78 -8.72
N LEU A 32 -10.20 -4.43 -9.64
CA LEU A 32 -9.79 -3.82 -10.90
C LEU A 32 -10.99 -3.35 -11.72
N SER A 33 -12.01 -4.19 -11.89
CA SER A 33 -13.24 -3.83 -12.60
C SER A 33 -13.94 -2.63 -11.96
N ALA A 34 -14.07 -2.62 -10.63
CA ALA A 34 -14.65 -1.48 -9.91
C ALA A 34 -13.80 -0.19 -10.04
N ALA A 35 -12.48 -0.30 -10.20
CA ALA A 35 -11.61 0.85 -10.49
C ALA A 35 -11.84 1.35 -11.92
N MET A 36 -11.90 0.45 -12.90
CA MET A 36 -12.15 0.78 -14.31
C MET A 36 -13.47 1.50 -14.52
N GLU A 37 -14.55 1.10 -13.84
CA GLU A 37 -15.83 1.83 -13.89
C GLU A 37 -15.69 3.32 -13.53
N SER A 38 -14.73 3.67 -12.67
CA SER A 38 -14.48 5.08 -12.31
C SER A 38 -13.65 5.81 -13.35
N ILE A 39 -12.68 5.11 -13.94
CA ILE A 39 -11.82 5.64 -15.01
C ILE A 39 -12.67 5.92 -16.24
N ASP A 40 -13.57 5.00 -16.59
CA ASP A 40 -14.52 5.15 -17.70
C ASP A 40 -15.49 6.32 -17.45
N ALA A 41 -16.03 6.42 -16.23
CA ALA A 41 -16.92 7.52 -15.85
C ALA A 41 -16.24 8.90 -15.90
N LEU A 42 -14.91 8.96 -15.79
CA LEU A 42 -14.11 10.17 -15.92
C LEU A 42 -13.60 10.42 -17.35
N GLY A 43 -13.89 9.51 -18.30
CA GLY A 43 -13.38 9.60 -19.67
C GLY A 43 -11.87 9.40 -19.77
N LEU A 44 -11.26 8.71 -18.80
CA LEU A 44 -9.82 8.50 -18.70
C LEU A 44 -9.36 7.17 -19.30
N HIS A 45 -10.25 6.44 -19.99
CA HIS A 45 -9.91 5.17 -20.60
C HIS A 45 -8.78 5.34 -21.62
N GLY A 46 -7.73 4.52 -21.51
CA GLY A 46 -6.54 4.59 -22.38
C GLY A 46 -5.54 5.70 -22.03
N SER A 47 -5.82 6.55 -21.04
CA SER A 47 -4.88 7.60 -20.60
C SER A 47 -3.76 7.09 -19.67
N MET A 48 -3.94 5.91 -19.09
CA MET A 48 -3.01 5.26 -18.17
C MET A 48 -3.13 3.74 -18.25
N THR A 49 -2.06 3.03 -17.92
CA THR A 49 -2.12 1.57 -17.74
C THR A 49 -2.63 1.27 -16.34
N VAL A 50 -3.65 0.41 -16.22
CA VAL A 50 -4.19 -0.01 -14.93
C VAL A 50 -4.17 -1.52 -14.83
N VAL A 51 -3.62 -2.04 -13.74
CA VAL A 51 -3.54 -3.48 -13.49
C VAL A 51 -4.02 -3.82 -12.09
N GLY A 52 -4.61 -5.00 -11.94
CA GLY A 52 -4.93 -5.59 -10.64
C GLY A 52 -3.83 -6.53 -10.20
N LEU A 53 -3.48 -6.51 -8.91
CA LEU A 53 -2.50 -7.42 -8.32
C LEU A 53 -3.19 -8.36 -7.31
N ALA A 54 -3.21 -9.67 -7.58
CA ALA A 54 -3.76 -10.65 -6.66
C ALA A 54 -2.72 -11.15 -5.64
N LYS A 55 -3.17 -11.39 -4.39
CA LYS A 55 -2.27 -11.51 -3.23
C LYS A 55 -1.47 -12.81 -3.13
N ASN A 56 -1.97 -13.94 -3.63
CA ASN A 56 -1.36 -15.24 -3.34
C ASN A 56 -0.16 -15.55 -4.24
N GLU A 57 -0.13 -14.99 -5.46
CA GLU A 57 0.91 -15.30 -6.46
C GLU A 57 1.45 -14.06 -7.19
N GLU A 58 1.06 -12.85 -6.76
CA GLU A 58 1.39 -11.60 -7.45
C GLU A 58 1.03 -11.63 -8.94
N GLU A 59 -0.03 -12.35 -9.23
CA GLU A 59 -0.68 -12.41 -10.53
C GLU A 59 -1.20 -11.03 -10.93
N ILE A 60 -0.81 -10.61 -12.12
CA ILE A 60 -1.22 -9.35 -12.73
C ILE A 60 -2.42 -9.61 -13.61
N PHE A 61 -3.48 -8.83 -13.41
CA PHE A 61 -4.66 -8.83 -14.27
C PHE A 61 -4.75 -7.53 -15.04
N TYR A 62 -4.91 -7.60 -16.36
CA TYR A 62 -5.35 -6.45 -17.14
C TYR A 62 -6.89 -6.37 -17.16
N PRO A 63 -7.44 -5.16 -17.41
CA PRO A 63 -8.87 -4.99 -17.59
C PRO A 63 -9.39 -5.87 -18.73
N GLY A 64 -10.40 -6.70 -18.43
CA GLY A 64 -11.02 -7.60 -19.40
C GLY A 64 -10.39 -8.99 -19.49
N ASP A 65 -9.23 -9.23 -18.87
CA ASP A 65 -8.54 -10.52 -18.99
C ASP A 65 -9.24 -11.66 -18.22
N GLN A 66 -9.31 -12.82 -18.87
CA GLN A 66 -9.76 -14.07 -18.24
C GLN A 66 -8.66 -14.79 -17.48
N GLU A 67 -7.40 -14.57 -17.84
CA GLU A 67 -6.25 -15.19 -17.19
C GLU A 67 -5.33 -14.12 -16.60
N SER A 68 -4.56 -14.51 -15.59
CA SER A 68 -3.53 -13.64 -15.01
C SER A 68 -2.20 -13.81 -15.75
N LEU A 69 -1.45 -12.72 -15.84
CA LEU A 69 -0.03 -12.78 -16.13
C LEU A 69 0.76 -13.12 -14.86
N LYS A 70 1.52 -14.23 -14.92
CA LYS A 70 2.47 -14.62 -13.87
C LYS A 70 3.88 -14.18 -14.25
N LEU A 71 4.53 -13.43 -13.36
CA LEU A 71 5.93 -13.09 -13.55
C LEU A 71 6.83 -14.22 -13.04
N PRO A 72 8.02 -14.42 -13.64
CA PRO A 72 9.01 -15.35 -13.09
C PRO A 72 9.37 -14.97 -11.66
N TYR A 73 9.47 -15.97 -10.78
CA TYR A 73 9.63 -15.80 -9.33
C TYR A 73 10.85 -14.95 -8.92
N ASN A 74 11.93 -15.00 -9.72
CA ASN A 74 13.18 -14.26 -9.49
C ASN A 74 13.34 -13.04 -10.43
N SER A 75 12.27 -12.61 -11.09
CA SER A 75 12.37 -11.48 -12.01
C SER A 75 12.50 -10.15 -11.24
N PRO A 76 13.35 -9.21 -11.73
CA PRO A 76 13.42 -7.86 -11.16
C PRO A 76 12.05 -7.15 -11.11
N SER A 77 11.20 -7.38 -12.11
CA SER A 77 9.85 -6.84 -12.17
C SER A 77 8.97 -7.31 -11.01
N LEU A 78 9.02 -8.61 -10.66
CA LEU A 78 8.26 -9.14 -9.54
C LEU A 78 8.75 -8.56 -8.20
N HIS A 79 10.06 -8.39 -8.03
CA HIS A 79 10.63 -7.75 -6.85
C HIS A 79 10.16 -6.30 -6.70
N LEU A 80 10.06 -5.55 -7.80
CA LEU A 80 9.54 -4.18 -7.79
C LEU A 80 8.06 -4.16 -7.36
N ILE A 81 7.23 -5.02 -7.94
CA ILE A 81 5.80 -5.11 -7.61
C ILE A 81 5.59 -5.47 -6.13
N ARG A 82 6.37 -6.42 -5.60
CA ARG A 82 6.39 -6.76 -4.17
C ARG A 82 6.66 -5.55 -3.30
N ARG A 83 7.73 -4.79 -3.60
CA ARG A 83 8.07 -3.58 -2.85
C ARG A 83 6.96 -2.54 -2.86
N ILE A 84 6.33 -2.31 -4.02
CA ILE A 84 5.19 -1.38 -4.14
C ILE A 84 4.02 -1.86 -3.26
N ARG A 85 3.68 -3.15 -3.30
CA ARG A 85 2.61 -3.73 -2.47
C ARG A 85 2.93 -3.59 -0.98
N ASP A 86 4.15 -3.91 -0.58
CA ASP A 86 4.56 -3.85 0.81
C ASP A 86 4.52 -2.40 1.33
N GLU A 87 4.85 -1.42 0.49
CA GLU A 87 4.69 0.00 0.77
C GLU A 87 3.21 0.39 0.96
N VAL A 88 2.34 -0.05 0.04
CA VAL A 88 0.88 0.18 0.13
C VAL A 88 0.30 -0.45 1.39
N HIS A 89 0.66 -1.70 1.69
CA HIS A 89 0.25 -2.39 2.91
C HIS A 89 0.77 -1.67 4.15
N ARG A 90 2.04 -1.26 4.17
CA ARG A 90 2.63 -0.50 5.28
C ARG A 90 1.87 0.80 5.52
N PHE A 91 1.55 1.54 4.47
CA PHE A 91 0.80 2.78 4.57
C PHE A 91 -0.64 2.54 5.03
N GLY A 92 -1.32 1.56 4.45
CA GLY A 92 -2.69 1.17 4.80
C GLY A 92 -2.82 0.73 6.26
N ILE A 93 -1.90 -0.12 6.74
CA ILE A 93 -1.85 -0.58 8.13
C ILE A 93 -1.59 0.60 9.08
N ARG A 94 -0.62 1.47 8.76
CA ARG A 94 -0.32 2.65 9.59
C ARG A 94 -1.52 3.59 9.66
N PHE A 95 -2.17 3.88 8.53
CA PHE A 95 -3.36 4.73 8.47
C PHE A 95 -4.53 4.13 9.26
N HIS A 96 -4.82 2.84 9.10
CA HIS A 96 -5.89 2.18 9.85
C HIS A 96 -5.56 2.05 11.34
N ARG A 97 -4.29 1.85 11.73
CA ARG A 97 -3.86 1.85 13.13
C ARG A 97 -4.04 3.24 13.76
N GLN A 98 -3.67 4.30 13.05
CA GLN A 98 -3.86 5.67 13.52
C GLN A 98 -5.35 6.04 13.59
N LYS A 99 -6.14 5.68 12.57
CA LYS A 99 -7.59 5.92 12.58
C LYS A 99 -8.31 5.08 13.63
N ARG A 100 -7.87 3.84 13.91
CA ARG A 100 -8.42 3.04 15.02
C ARG A 100 -8.03 3.64 16.36
N SER A 101 -6.79 4.10 16.53
CA SER A 101 -6.40 4.85 17.74
C SER A 101 -7.23 6.13 17.93
N GLN A 102 -7.66 6.77 16.84
CA GLN A 102 -8.54 7.95 16.83
C GLN A 102 -10.05 7.62 16.88
N GLY A 103 -10.47 6.44 16.45
CA GLY A 103 -11.88 6.00 16.42
C GLY A 103 -12.34 5.34 17.71
N THR A 104 -11.41 4.91 18.56
CA THR A 104 -11.67 4.55 19.97
C THR A 104 -12.08 5.78 20.81
N PHE A 105 -12.16 6.98 20.24
CA PHE A 105 -12.68 8.18 20.88
C PHE A 105 -14.22 8.22 20.99
N LYS A 106 -14.91 7.07 20.93
CA LYS A 106 -15.97 6.83 21.95
C LYS A 106 -15.23 6.43 23.22
N ASN A 107 -14.62 7.45 23.80
CA ASN A 107 -13.44 7.36 24.63
C ASN A 107 -13.75 6.57 25.90
N GLU A 108 -13.02 5.49 26.20
CA GLU A 108 -13.12 4.84 27.52
C GLU A 108 -12.96 5.87 28.64
N LEU A 109 -12.17 6.93 28.39
CA LEU A 109 -12.03 8.09 29.29
C LEU A 109 -13.32 8.88 29.49
N GLU A 110 -14.19 8.98 28.49
CA GLU A 110 -15.49 9.66 28.60
C GLU A 110 -16.55 8.78 29.31
N GLN A 111 -16.30 7.47 29.43
CA GLN A 111 -17.12 6.58 30.26
C GLN A 111 -16.78 6.69 31.75
N ILE A 112 -15.62 7.27 32.07
CA ILE A 112 -15.19 7.47 33.46
C ILE A 112 -16.05 8.56 34.08
N LYS A 113 -16.95 8.16 34.99
CA LYS A 113 -17.77 9.11 35.77
C LYS A 113 -16.87 10.10 36.49
N GLY A 114 -16.99 11.38 36.14
CA GLY A 114 -16.15 12.48 36.66
C GLY A 114 -15.07 12.99 35.70
N ILE A 115 -14.89 12.36 34.55
CA ILE A 115 -14.01 12.82 33.47
C ILE A 115 -14.86 13.29 32.30
N GLY A 116 -14.86 14.60 32.05
CA GLY A 116 -15.57 15.21 30.93
C GLY A 116 -14.76 15.19 29.64
N LYS A 117 -15.46 15.35 28.51
CA LYS A 117 -14.88 15.39 27.16
C LYS A 117 -13.64 16.27 27.02
N ASN A 118 -13.66 17.51 27.56
CA ASN A 118 -12.50 18.41 27.50
C ASN A 118 -11.26 17.84 28.20
N THR A 119 -11.43 17.11 29.31
CA THR A 119 -10.30 16.47 30.01
C THR A 119 -9.79 15.27 29.20
N ALA A 120 -10.69 14.48 28.64
CA ALA A 120 -10.35 13.33 27.81
C ALA A 120 -9.61 13.75 26.52
N ASP A 121 -10.08 14.83 25.88
CA ASP A 121 -9.46 15.43 24.70
C ASP A 121 -8.06 15.97 25.00
N ASN A 122 -7.87 16.65 26.14
CA ASN A 122 -6.56 17.15 26.54
C ASN A 122 -5.56 16.03 26.79
N LEU A 123 -5.97 14.98 27.50
CA LEU A 123 -5.13 13.79 27.72
C LEU A 123 -4.75 13.12 26.40
N LEU A 124 -5.67 13.01 25.45
CA LEU A 124 -5.39 12.38 24.17
C LEU A 124 -4.57 13.25 23.21
N LYS A 125 -4.67 14.57 23.32
CA LYS A 125 -3.77 15.49 22.62
C LYS A 125 -2.33 15.31 23.10
N GLU A 126 -2.13 15.19 24.42
CA GLU A 126 -0.81 15.08 25.04
C GLU A 126 -0.22 13.66 24.87
N PHE A 127 -0.98 12.63 25.23
CA PHE A 127 -0.49 11.25 25.31
C PHE A 127 -0.87 10.38 24.11
N ARG A 128 -1.60 10.92 23.13
CA ARG A 128 -1.92 10.31 21.82
C ARG A 128 -2.80 9.06 21.82
N SER A 129 -2.89 8.29 22.91
CA SER A 129 -3.71 7.08 22.99
C SER A 129 -4.15 6.72 24.41
N VAL A 130 -5.32 6.06 24.53
CA VAL A 130 -5.84 5.55 25.81
C VAL A 130 -4.91 4.50 26.42
N LYS A 131 -4.30 3.64 25.60
CA LYS A 131 -3.32 2.65 26.06
C LYS A 131 -2.15 3.32 26.78
N LYS A 132 -1.57 4.37 26.17
CA LYS A 132 -0.48 5.13 26.81
C LYS A 132 -0.94 5.74 28.14
N ILE A 133 -2.16 6.28 28.19
CA ILE A 133 -2.74 6.87 29.41
C ILE A 133 -2.95 5.83 30.52
N ARG A 134 -3.35 4.61 30.17
CA ARG A 134 -3.51 3.47 31.10
C ARG A 134 -2.19 3.07 31.78
N ASP A 135 -1.09 3.16 31.04
CA ASP A 135 0.23 2.75 31.52
C ASP A 135 0.93 3.84 32.36
N LEU A 136 0.43 5.08 32.36
CA LEU A 136 0.99 6.17 33.15
C LEU A 136 0.76 5.98 34.66
N SER A 137 1.72 6.48 35.44
CA SER A 137 1.58 6.60 36.89
C SER A 137 0.56 7.70 37.25
N GLU A 138 0.01 7.60 38.46
CA GLU A 138 -0.93 8.62 38.97
C GLU A 138 -0.29 10.01 39.02
N ASP A 139 1.00 10.09 39.37
CA ASP A 139 1.74 11.35 39.41
C ASP A 139 1.91 11.99 38.04
N GLU A 140 2.16 11.19 36.99
CA GLU A 140 2.25 11.68 35.62
C GLU A 140 0.90 12.19 35.11
N LEU A 141 -0.19 11.48 35.41
CA LEU A 141 -1.54 11.94 35.10
C LEU A 141 -1.90 13.22 35.87
N ALA A 142 -1.48 13.31 37.13
CA ALA A 142 -1.76 14.46 37.99
C ALA A 142 -1.11 15.75 37.47
N ARG A 143 0.02 15.66 36.76
CA ARG A 143 0.66 16.81 36.12
C ARG A 143 -0.19 17.42 35.00
N SER A 144 -0.98 16.60 34.30
CA SER A 144 -1.83 17.05 33.18
C SER A 144 -3.23 17.46 33.63
N VAL A 145 -3.87 16.69 34.52
CA VAL A 145 -5.31 16.88 34.87
C VAL A 145 -5.59 17.17 36.35
N GLY A 146 -4.55 17.21 37.19
CA GLY A 146 -4.66 17.40 38.63
C GLY A 146 -4.92 16.10 39.41
N LYS A 147 -4.51 16.08 40.69
CA LYS A 147 -4.52 14.89 41.56
C LYS A 147 -5.89 14.19 41.66
N SER A 148 -6.96 14.97 41.80
CA SER A 148 -8.32 14.42 41.95
C SER A 148 -8.77 13.63 40.71
N LYS A 149 -8.52 14.15 39.50
CA LYS A 149 -8.91 13.48 38.25
C LYS A 149 -7.97 12.33 37.91
N ALA A 150 -6.69 12.46 38.22
CA ALA A 150 -5.70 11.38 38.06
C ALA A 150 -6.07 10.14 38.88
N ALA A 151 -6.46 10.31 40.15
CA ALA A 151 -6.92 9.23 41.01
C ALA A 151 -8.17 8.51 40.45
N ILE A 152 -9.13 9.26 39.91
CA ILE A 152 -10.35 8.72 39.28
C ILE A 152 -9.99 7.85 38.07
N ILE A 153 -9.10 8.34 37.20
CA ILE A 153 -8.66 7.63 36.00
C ILE A 153 -7.91 6.34 36.38
N ARG A 154 -6.97 6.43 37.35
CA ARG A 154 -6.20 5.28 37.81
C ARG A 154 -7.09 4.21 38.45
N LYS A 155 -8.06 4.63 39.27
CA LYS A 155 -9.04 3.72 39.89
C LYS A 155 -9.87 2.98 38.84
N PHE A 156 -10.32 3.68 37.79
CA PHE A 156 -11.10 3.08 36.70
C PHE A 156 -10.31 1.98 35.97
N PHE A 157 -9.06 2.26 35.58
CA PHE A 157 -8.23 1.27 34.88
C PHE A 157 -7.73 0.13 35.76
N ASN A 158 -7.54 0.36 37.06
CA ASN A 158 -7.22 -0.71 38.02
C ASN A 158 -8.42 -1.62 38.28
N ALA A 159 -9.64 -1.09 38.32
CA ALA A 159 -10.86 -1.89 38.51
C ALA A 159 -11.12 -2.85 37.34
N GLY A 160 -10.72 -2.49 36.12
CA GLY A 160 -10.78 -3.37 34.94
C GLY A 160 -9.68 -4.44 34.86
N ALA A 161 -8.63 -4.37 35.70
CA ALA A 161 -7.54 -5.34 35.72
C ALA A 161 -7.78 -6.50 36.72
N GLY A 162 -8.85 -6.44 37.52
CA GLY A 162 -9.14 -7.39 38.60
C GLY A 162 -10.04 -8.58 38.23
N SER A 163 -10.48 -8.74 36.97
CA SER A 163 -11.41 -9.83 36.58
C SER A 163 -10.77 -10.98 35.79
N GLU A 164 -9.44 -11.08 35.72
CA GLU A 164 -8.75 -12.11 34.93
C GLU A 164 -7.86 -13.04 35.77
N VAL A 165 -8.19 -13.23 37.05
CA VAL A 165 -7.46 -14.16 37.94
C VAL A 165 -8.43 -15.05 38.72
N ALA A 166 -9.16 -15.95 38.03
CA ALA A 166 -9.79 -17.13 38.63
C ALA A 166 -10.41 -18.07 37.58
N ALA A 167 -9.59 -18.97 37.02
CA ALA A 167 -9.95 -20.31 36.53
C ALA A 167 -8.62 -20.93 36.06
N GLY A 168 -8.03 -21.87 36.78
CA GLY A 168 -8.55 -23.24 36.85
C GLY A 168 -7.60 -24.10 36.02
N SER A 169 -6.76 -24.85 36.70
CA SER A 169 -5.87 -25.87 36.16
C SER A 169 -6.65 -26.85 35.27
N ASP A 170 -6.26 -26.97 34.00
CA ASP A 170 -6.60 -28.14 33.20
C ASP A 170 -5.41 -28.63 32.39
N VAL A 171 -5.16 -29.91 32.58
CA VAL A 171 -4.15 -30.76 31.98
C VAL A 171 -4.55 -31.06 30.53
N TYR A 172 -3.66 -30.85 29.57
CA TYR A 172 -3.80 -31.43 28.23
C TYR A 172 -2.94 -32.69 28.12
N PRO A 173 -3.53 -33.90 27.94
CA PRO A 173 -2.82 -35.02 27.33
C PRO A 173 -2.79 -34.82 25.80
N GLY A 174 -1.67 -35.21 25.19
CA GLY A 174 -1.29 -34.79 23.85
C GLY A 174 -2.02 -35.44 22.68
N SER A 175 -1.71 -34.91 21.50
CA SER A 175 -1.67 -35.65 20.24
C SER A 175 -0.75 -34.92 19.26
N GLU A 176 0.42 -35.52 19.08
CA GLU A 176 1.18 -35.65 17.83
C GLU A 176 1.79 -34.41 17.15
N VAL A 177 3.12 -34.52 16.99
CA VAL A 177 4.02 -33.67 16.23
C VAL A 177 4.35 -34.38 14.91
N ALA A 178 4.35 -33.65 13.80
CA ALA A 178 5.16 -33.93 12.61
C ALA A 178 5.32 -32.65 11.74
N PRO A 179 6.39 -32.51 10.92
CA PRO A 179 7.26 -31.32 10.94
C PRO A 179 7.37 -30.51 9.63
N GLY A 180 8.00 -29.33 9.73
CA GLY A 180 8.71 -28.61 8.65
C GLY A 180 7.82 -27.67 7.81
N SER A 181 8.16 -26.42 7.55
CA SER A 181 9.50 -25.83 7.39
C SER A 181 9.52 -24.35 7.82
N ASP A 182 10.40 -24.05 8.77
CA ASP A 182 11.01 -22.75 8.89
C ASP A 182 11.68 -22.36 7.58
N LEU A 183 11.56 -21.09 7.21
CA LEU A 183 12.63 -20.23 6.67
C LEU A 183 12.03 -18.84 6.45
N TYR A 184 12.13 -17.97 7.44
CA TYR A 184 12.96 -16.75 7.39
C TYR A 184 12.85 -16.04 8.76
N PRO A 185 13.98 -15.79 9.45
CA PRO A 185 14.00 -15.17 10.76
C PRO A 185 13.80 -13.65 10.67
N ASP A 186 13.19 -13.10 11.72
CA ASP A 186 13.29 -11.69 12.10
C ASP A 186 14.77 -11.27 12.23
N SER A 187 15.18 -10.20 11.54
CA SER A 187 16.01 -9.09 12.07
C SER A 187 16.70 -8.32 10.94
N ASP A 188 16.39 -7.04 10.82
CA ASP A 188 17.26 -5.92 10.43
C ASP A 188 16.38 -4.65 10.53
N VAL A 189 16.22 -4.00 11.68
CA VAL A 189 17.16 -3.08 12.33
C VAL A 189 18.01 -2.29 11.32
N TYR A 190 17.50 -1.15 10.86
CA TYR A 190 18.34 -0.05 10.40
C TYR A 190 18.27 1.11 11.40
N PRO A 191 19.40 1.54 11.99
CA PRO A 191 19.45 2.68 12.89
C PRO A 191 19.66 4.01 12.13
N GLY A 192 18.91 5.04 12.53
CA GLY A 192 19.34 6.44 12.69
C GLY A 192 19.94 7.25 11.51
N ALA A 193 19.18 8.24 11.05
CA ALA A 193 19.63 9.62 10.77
C ALA A 193 18.36 10.51 10.73
N SER A 194 18.01 11.17 11.84
CA SER A 194 18.29 12.58 12.17
C SER A 194 17.54 13.61 11.30
N THR A 195 17.05 14.60 12.02
CA THR A 195 16.18 15.71 11.67
C THR A 195 16.70 16.64 10.57
N ASP A 196 15.71 17.27 9.93
CA ASP A 196 15.65 18.68 9.53
C ASP A 196 15.86 19.08 8.06
N THR A 197 14.97 19.98 7.65
CA THR A 197 15.09 21.00 6.59
C THR A 197 14.71 20.65 5.15
N VAL A 198 13.97 21.62 4.60
CA VAL A 198 13.32 21.79 3.30
C VAL A 198 14.34 22.08 2.17
N VAL A 199 13.87 21.98 0.93
CA VAL A 199 14.31 22.62 -0.34
C VAL A 199 14.89 21.65 -1.37
N GLY A 200 14.30 21.64 -2.57
CA GLY A 200 14.95 21.19 -3.81
C GLY A 200 14.08 20.32 -4.71
N GLU A 201 13.24 20.94 -5.55
CA GLU A 201 12.87 20.35 -6.83
C GLU A 201 14.13 20.28 -7.70
N GLU A 202 14.60 19.08 -8.04
CA GLU A 202 15.50 18.91 -9.18
C GLU A 202 14.70 18.54 -10.41
N VAL A 203 14.66 19.48 -11.34
CA VAL A 203 14.15 19.33 -12.69
C VAL A 203 15.19 18.55 -13.48
N PHE A 204 14.87 17.32 -13.90
CA PHE A 204 15.65 16.63 -14.91
C PHE A 204 15.25 17.17 -16.28
N SER A 205 16.20 17.81 -16.99
CA SER A 205 16.02 18.24 -18.38
C SER A 205 15.97 17.02 -19.32
N PRO A 206 15.20 17.06 -20.42
CA PRO A 206 15.06 15.92 -21.34
C PRO A 206 16.27 15.63 -22.26
N ASP A 207 17.42 16.29 -22.09
CA ASP A 207 18.51 16.26 -23.08
C ASP A 207 19.60 15.19 -22.84
N ASP A 208 19.41 14.25 -21.91
CA ASP A 208 20.40 13.20 -21.58
C ASP A 208 20.13 11.83 -22.24
N LEU A 209 19.54 11.80 -23.44
CA LEU A 209 19.50 10.58 -24.26
C LEU A 209 20.46 10.72 -25.44
N GLY A 210 21.65 10.15 -25.26
CA GLY A 210 22.65 10.00 -26.32
C GLY A 210 22.13 9.18 -27.49
N GLU A 211 22.41 9.70 -28.68
CA GLU A 211 22.24 9.07 -29.99
C GLU A 211 23.14 7.82 -30.14
N GLY A 212 22.62 6.80 -30.83
CA GLY A 212 23.33 5.58 -31.24
C GLY A 212 22.36 4.39 -31.22
N ASP A 213 22.13 3.61 -32.27
CA ASP A 213 22.90 3.33 -33.47
C ASP A 213 21.88 2.89 -34.55
N GLU A 214 21.94 3.47 -35.75
CA GLU A 214 21.10 3.06 -36.88
C GLU A 214 21.65 1.76 -37.49
N ALA A 215 20.85 0.69 -37.47
CA ALA A 215 21.18 -0.54 -38.19
C ALA A 215 20.92 -0.36 -39.69
N GLU A 216 21.99 -0.46 -40.49
CA GLU A 216 21.94 -0.40 -41.96
C GLU A 216 21.14 -1.56 -42.59
N PRO A 217 20.53 -1.35 -43.77
CA PRO A 217 19.93 -2.44 -44.53
C PRO A 217 20.98 -3.17 -45.39
N GLU A 218 21.05 -4.51 -45.25
CA GLU A 218 21.83 -5.37 -46.14
C GLU A 218 21.38 -5.24 -47.60
N THR A 219 22.34 -4.90 -48.47
CA THR A 219 22.22 -4.98 -49.93
C THR A 219 22.67 -6.37 -50.41
N ASP A 220 21.74 -7.14 -50.97
CA ASP A 220 22.04 -8.38 -51.69
C ASP A 220 22.31 -8.06 -53.17
N GLU A 221 23.58 -7.85 -53.51
CA GLU A 221 24.06 -7.85 -54.89
C GLU A 221 24.75 -9.18 -55.21
N GLY A 222 24.24 -9.87 -56.23
CA GLY A 222 25.12 -10.63 -57.14
C GLY A 222 24.73 -12.06 -57.43
N ARG A 223 23.88 -12.28 -58.44
CA ARG A 223 24.09 -13.39 -59.38
C ARG A 223 23.62 -13.02 -60.79
N MET A 224 24.58 -13.03 -61.71
CA MET A 224 24.50 -12.58 -63.10
C MET A 224 24.25 -13.78 -64.05
N ASP A 225 23.16 -13.73 -64.83
CA ASP A 225 22.94 -14.01 -66.29
C ASP A 225 23.66 -15.16 -67.04
N PRO A 226 23.35 -15.52 -68.33
CA PRO A 226 22.17 -15.25 -69.20
C PRO A 226 21.69 -16.46 -70.06
N HIS A 227 20.49 -16.37 -70.66
CA HIS A 227 19.95 -17.00 -71.91
C HIS A 227 18.42 -17.12 -71.70
N SER A 228 17.49 -16.70 -72.57
CA SER A 228 17.42 -16.68 -74.03
C SER A 228 16.11 -15.96 -74.46
N GLN A 229 16.20 -15.18 -75.55
CA GLN A 229 15.26 -15.03 -76.68
C GLN A 229 13.73 -15.05 -76.40
N ASP A 230 13.00 -13.96 -76.64
CA ASP A 230 12.42 -13.52 -77.93
C ASP A 230 11.00 -14.07 -78.21
N THR A 231 10.18 -13.20 -78.82
CA THR A 231 8.85 -13.34 -79.45
C THR A 231 7.61 -13.02 -78.60
N GLY A 232 6.78 -12.10 -79.13
CA GLY A 232 5.83 -11.23 -78.43
C GLY A 232 4.37 -11.71 -78.35
N PRO A 233 3.39 -10.80 -78.17
CA PRO A 233 1.99 -11.20 -78.04
C PRO A 233 1.22 -10.99 -79.36
N ALA A 234 0.51 -12.04 -79.77
CA ALA A 234 -0.65 -11.95 -80.64
C ALA A 234 -1.67 -12.96 -80.11
N ASP A 235 -2.83 -12.45 -79.70
CA ASP A 235 -4.14 -13.13 -79.56
C ASP A 235 -5.04 -12.20 -78.72
N VAL A 236 -6.32 -11.91 -78.98
CA VAL A 236 -7.28 -12.02 -80.09
C VAL A 236 -8.32 -10.93 -79.81
#